data_AF-A0A383CIG9-F1
#
_entry.id   AF-A0A383CIG9-F1
#
_cell.length_a   1.000
_cell.length_b   1.000
_cell.length_c   1.000
_cell.angle_alpha   90.00
_cell.angle_beta   90.00
_cell.angle_gamma   90.00
#
_symmetry.space_group_name_H-M   'P 1'
#
loop_
_entity.id
_entity.type
_entity.pdbx_description
1 polymer ?
#
loop_
_entity_poly.entity_id
_entity_poly.type
_entity_poly.pdbx_seq_one_letter_code
_entity_poly.pdbx_strand_id
1 'polypeptide(L)' 'KLHVISYHDNTEAHRGNVDATNWTGGGSRTIDEMAFGWISWYDYSDEEYAAELELRADNNNN' A
#
# COMPACT_ATOMS: atom_id res chain seq x y z
N LYS A 1 -6.56 -8.55 12.49
CA LYS A 1 -6.83 -8.86 11.07
C LYS A 1 -6.37 -7.68 10.25
N LEU A 2 -5.55 -7.89 9.22
CA LEU A 2 -5.17 -6.83 8.30
C LEU A 2 -6.35 -6.51 7.39
N HIS A 3 -6.68 -5.23 7.24
CA HIS A 3 -7.72 -4.73 6.34
C HIS A 3 -7.13 -3.65 5.45
N VAL A 4 -7.31 -3.78 4.14
CA VAL A 4 -6.96 -2.75 3.15
C VAL A 4 -8.25 -2.37 2.45
N ILE A 5 -8.62 -1.09 2.51
CA ILE A 5 -9.83 -0.53 1.90
C ILE A 5 -9.39 0.64 1.04
N SER A 6 -9.75 0.61 -0.23
CA SER A 6 -9.50 1.69 -1.18
C SER A 6 -10.82 2.21 -1.73
N TYR A 7 -10.88 3.53 -1.95
CA TYR A 7 -12.04 4.22 -2.50
C TYR A 7 -11.64 4.88 -3.82
N HIS A 8 -12.50 4.74 -4.83
CA HIS A 8 -12.34 5.38 -6.14
C HIS A 8 -13.56 6.29 -6.38
N ASP A 9 -13.33 7.48 -6.92
CA ASP A 9 -14.38 8.45 -7.29
C ASP A 9 -14.59 8.41 -8.81
N ASN A 10 -15.73 7.85 -9.23
CA ASN A 10 -16.13 7.79 -10.64
C ASN A 10 -17.23 8.82 -10.98
N THR A 11 -17.36 9.91 -10.21
CA THR A 11 -18.36 10.95 -10.51
C THR A 11 -17.95 11.81 -11.71
N GLU A 12 -18.93 12.35 -12.45
CA GLU A 12 -18.70 13.30 -13.55
C GLU A 12 -18.01 14.60 -13.11
N ALA A 13 -18.13 14.94 -11.82
CA ALA A 13 -17.48 16.13 -11.25
C ALA A 13 -15.97 15.94 -11.04
N HIS A 14 -15.46 14.71 -11.09
CA HIS A 14 -14.04 14.43 -10.93
C HIS A 14 -13.25 14.84 -12.18
N ARG A 15 -12.49 15.94 -12.11
CA ARG A 15 -11.69 16.44 -13.25
C ARG A 15 -10.63 15.46 -13.76
N GLY A 16 -10.18 14.52 -12.93
CA GLY A 16 -9.26 13.45 -13.32
C GLY A 16 -9.94 12.29 -14.04
N ASN A 17 -11.27 12.24 -14.04
CA ASN A 17 -12.07 11.22 -14.70
C ASN A 17 -12.44 11.70 -16.10
N VAL A 18 -11.67 11.26 -17.09
CA VAL A 18 -11.88 11.63 -18.50
C VAL A 18 -13.18 11.07 -19.08
N ASP A 19 -13.77 10.02 -18.48
CA ASP A 19 -15.06 9.46 -18.90
C ASP A 19 -15.74 8.70 -17.75
N ALA A 20 -16.76 9.33 -17.14
CA ALA A 20 -17.55 8.74 -16.05
C ALA A 20 -18.48 7.59 -16.46
N THR A 21 -18.68 7.38 -17.77
CA THR A 21 -19.50 6.27 -18.28
C THR A 21 -18.69 5.02 -18.53
N ASN A 22 -17.36 5.13 -18.54
CA ASN A 22 -16.47 4.00 -18.70
C ASN A 22 -16.49 3.10 -17.46
N TRP A 23 -16.38 1.79 -17.68
CA TRP A 23 -16.34 0.84 -16.57
C TRP A 23 -14.99 0.91 -15.86
N THR A 24 -14.96 1.44 -14.64
CA THR A 24 -13.78 1.63 -13.78
C THR A 24 -13.40 0.38 -12.97
N GLY A 25 -13.63 -0.81 -13.52
CA GLY A 25 -13.23 -2.07 -12.88
C GLY A 25 -11.72 -2.30 -12.96
N GLY A 26 -11.22 -3.27 -12.18
CA GLY A 26 -9.81 -3.63 -12.21
C GLY A 26 -9.40 -4.20 -13.57
N GLY A 27 -8.41 -3.59 -14.21
CA GLY A 27 -7.90 -4.02 -15.52
C GLY A 27 -6.55 -3.38 -15.84
N SER A 28 -5.88 -3.86 -16.89
CA SER A 28 -4.54 -3.41 -17.28
C SER A 28 -4.55 -2.23 -18.27
N ARG A 29 -5.71 -1.63 -18.56
CA ARG A 29 -5.79 -0.46 -19.45
C ARG A 29 -5.28 0.75 -18.69
N THR A 30 -4.67 1.70 -19.40
CA THR A 30 -4.22 2.97 -18.82
C THR A 30 -5.37 3.84 -18.28
N ILE A 31 -6.62 3.51 -18.63
CA ILE A 31 -7.84 4.17 -18.16
C ILE A 31 -8.55 3.40 -17.04
N ASP A 32 -8.03 2.22 -16.65
CA ASP A 32 -8.58 1.44 -15.55
C ASP A 32 -7.93 1.87 -14.23
N GLU A 33 -8.73 1.94 -13.17
CA GLU A 33 -8.26 2.26 -11.83
C GLU A 33 -7.71 1.00 -11.12
N MET A 34 -6.63 1.19 -10.35
CA MET A 34 -5.92 0.12 -9.66
C MET A 34 -5.74 0.45 -8.18
N ALA A 35 -6.12 -0.46 -7.29
CA ALA A 35 -5.85 -0.38 -5.87
C ALA A 35 -5.09 -1.63 -5.40
N PHE A 36 -3.82 -1.45 -5.03
CA PHE A 36 -2.98 -2.53 -4.53
C PHE A 36 -2.24 -2.12 -3.25
N GLY A 37 -2.17 -3.04 -2.29
CA GLY A 37 -1.28 -2.95 -1.14
C GLY A 37 -0.20 -4.02 -1.27
N TRP A 38 1.06 -3.61 -1.42
CA TRP A 38 2.19 -4.54 -1.36
C TRP A 38 2.72 -4.59 0.06
N ILE A 39 2.59 -5.77 0.67
CA ILE A 39 2.97 -5.99 2.06
C ILE A 39 3.92 -7.18 2.08
N SER A 40 5.14 -6.91 2.51
CA SER A 40 6.18 -7.91 2.72
C SER A 40 6.51 -7.94 4.21
N TRP A 41 6.62 -9.13 4.77
CA TRP A 41 7.07 -9.32 6.15
C TRP A 41 8.18 -10.37 6.18
N TYR A 42 8.99 -10.29 7.22
CA TYR A 42 10.00 -11.27 7.55
C TYR A 42 9.83 -11.62 9.03
N ASP A 43 9.82 -12.91 9.33
CA ASP A 43 9.67 -13.38 10.70
C ASP A 43 11.06 -13.43 11.37
N TYR A 44 11.13 -12.95 12.61
CA TYR A 44 12.34 -13.03 13.43
C TYR A 44 12.15 -14.02 14.58
N SER A 45 13.23 -14.71 14.94
CA SER A 45 13.34 -15.34 16.26
C SER A 45 13.56 -14.29 17.36
N ASP A 46 13.26 -14.63 18.61
CA ASP A 46 13.43 -13.72 19.76
C ASP A 46 14.89 -13.26 19.90
N GLU A 47 15.85 -14.14 19.58
CA GLU A 47 17.29 -13.88 19.63
C GLU A 47 17.72 -12.87 18.54
N GLU A 48 17.25 -13.05 17.31
CA GLU A 48 17.52 -12.11 16.20
C GLU A 48 16.86 -10.75 16.45
N TYR A 49 15.66 -10.73 17.04
CA TYR A 49 14.97 -9.49 17.38
C TYR A 49 15.71 -8.69 18.47
N ALA A 50 16.23 -9.37 19.49
CA ALA A 50 17.03 -8.74 20.54
C ALA A 50 18.33 -8.13 19.98
N ALA A 51 19.03 -8.87 19.11
CA ALA A 51 20.25 -8.39 18.47
C ALA A 51 20.00 -7.17 17.57
N GLU A 52 18.91 -7.17 16.79
CA GLU A 52 18.49 -6.02 15.97
C GLU A 52 18.12 -4.79 16.80
N LEU A 53 17.50 -4.99 17.97
CA LEU A 53 17.17 -3.89 18.89
C LEU A 53 18.42 -3.23 19.46
N GLU A 54 19.41 -4.03 19.90
CA GLU A 54 20.69 -3.51 20.40
C GLU A 54 21.43 -2.73 19.31
N LEU A 55 21.51 -3.28 18.09
CA LEU A 55 22.10 -2.60 16.92
C LEU A 55 21.43 -1.25 16.62
N ARG A 56 20.11 -1.14 16.77
CA ARG A 56 19.38 0.13 16.54
C ARG A 56 19.55 1.12 17.69
N ALA A 57 19.71 0.65 18.92
CA ALA A 57 19.98 1.50 20.07
C ALA A 57 21.36 2.15 19.96
N ASP A 58 22.37 1.40 19.52
CA ASP A 58 23.73 1.90 19.33
C ASP A 58 23.82 2.90 18.16
N ASN A 59 23.10 2.66 17.06
CA ASN A 59 23.10 3.55 15.89
C ASN A 59 22.39 4.90 16.12
N ASN A 60 21.48 5.01 17.11
CA ASN A 60 20.81 6.27 17.44
C ASN A 60 21.59 7.15 18.45
N ASN A 61 22.71 6.64 18.98
CA ASN A 61 23.56 7.33 19.95
C ASN A 61 24.85 7.90 19.33
N ASN A 62 24.91 8.05 18.00
CA ASN A 62 26.03 8.66 17.28
C ASN A 62 25.56 9.77 16.33
#